data_AF-A0A2E6NZL2-F1
#
_entry.id   AF-A0A2E6NZL2-F1
#
_cell.length_a   1.000
_cell.length_b   1.000
_cell.length_c   1.000
_cell.angle_alpha   90.00
_cell.angle_beta   90.00
_cell.angle_gamma   90.00
#
_symmetry.space_group_name_H-M   'P 1'
#
loop_
_entity.id
_entity.type
_entity.pdbx_description
1 polymer ?
#
loop_
_entity_poly.entity_id
_entity_poly.type
_entity_poly.pdbx_seq_one_letter_code
_entity_poly.pdbx_strand_id
1 'polypeptide(L)' 'MEPEAAKLIGAGIACIALAGAGIGIGIIFGNYLSGALRNPSAAQSQFPNLLLGFALAEATGLFGLVVALILLFVL' A
#
# COMPACT_ATOMS: atom_id res chain seq x y z
N MET A 1 -8.65 22.34 -21.32
CA MET A 1 -7.45 21.97 -20.52
C MET A 1 -6.50 21.28 -21.47
N GLU A 2 -5.23 21.66 -21.49
CA GLU A 2 -4.22 20.95 -22.29
C GLU A 2 -4.04 19.51 -21.79
N PRO A 3 -3.97 18.50 -22.67
CA PRO A 3 -3.81 17.09 -22.28
C PRO A 3 -2.63 16.83 -21.35
N GLU A 4 -1.48 17.52 -21.52
CA GLU A 4 -0.35 17.40 -20.58
C GLU A 4 -0.71 17.83 -19.15
N ALA A 5 -1.45 18.93 -18.99
CA ALA A 5 -1.83 19.40 -17.66
C ALA A 5 -2.75 18.39 -16.96
N ALA A 6 -3.66 17.77 -17.72
CA ALA A 6 -4.55 16.73 -17.19
C ALA A 6 -3.77 15.48 -16.74
N LYS A 7 -2.72 15.07 -17.48
CA LYS A 7 -1.85 13.95 -17.11
C LYS A 7 -1.10 14.19 -15.81
N LEU A 8 -0.52 15.38 -15.63
CA LEU A 8 0.20 15.73 -14.42
C LEU A 8 -0.71 15.71 -13.18
N ILE A 9 -1.93 16.24 -13.32
CA ILE A 9 -2.93 16.20 -12.25
C ILE A 9 -3.36 14.74 -11.97
N GLY A 10 -3.64 13.97 -13.03
CA GLY A 10 -4.02 12.56 -12.91
C GLY A 10 -2.96 11.71 -12.21
N ALA A 11 -1.67 11.93 -12.51
CA ALA A 11 -0.57 11.25 -11.84
C ALA A 11 -0.53 11.57 -10.34
N GLY A 12 -0.74 12.84 -9.96
CA GLY A 12 -0.85 13.23 -8.55
C GLY A 12 -2.04 12.57 -7.83
N ILE A 13 -3.19 12.47 -8.50
CA ILE A 13 -4.39 11.81 -7.96
C ILE A 13 -4.16 10.30 -7.79
N ALA A 14 -3.48 9.64 -8.74
CA ALA A 14 -3.18 8.21 -8.66
C ALA A 14 -2.35 7.84 -7.41
N CYS A 15 -1.47 8.74 -6.95
CA CYS A 15 -0.70 8.56 -5.73
C CYS A 15 -1.55 8.50 -4.45
N ILE A 16 -2.81 8.92 -4.46
CA ILE A 16 -3.71 8.82 -3.28
C ILE A 16 -3.90 7.35 -2.86
N ALA A 17 -3.76 6.38 -3.77
CA ALA A 17 -3.80 4.95 -3.46
C ALA A 17 -2.79 4.55 -2.36
N LEU A 18 -1.64 5.23 -2.28
CA LEU A 18 -0.62 4.99 -1.25
C LEU A 18 -1.14 5.29 0.17
N ALA A 19 -2.10 6.21 0.32
CA ALA A 19 -2.70 6.48 1.62
C ALA A 19 -3.48 5.25 2.14
N GLY A 20 -4.22 4.57 1.25
CA GLY A 20 -4.92 3.33 1.58
C GLY A 20 -3.97 2.21 1.98
N ALA A 21 -2.89 2.02 1.21
CA ALA A 21 -1.84 1.06 1.53
C ALA A 21 -1.18 1.37 2.88
N GLY A 22 -0.79 2.62 3.13
CA GLY A 22 -0.17 3.05 4.38
C GLY A 22 -1.06 2.82 5.61
N ILE A 23 -2.35 3.14 5.52
CA ILE A 23 -3.32 2.84 6.57
C ILE A 23 -3.46 1.34 6.79
N GLY A 24 -3.61 0.56 5.71
CA GLY A 24 -3.73 -0.90 5.77
C GLY A 24 -2.53 -1.56 6.43
N ILE A 25 -1.31 -1.15 6.05
CA ILE A 25 -0.06 -1.62 6.64
C ILE A 25 0.00 -1.28 8.12
N GLY A 26 -0.31 -0.03 8.50
CA GLY A 26 -0.35 0.39 9.89
C GLY A 26 -1.28 -0.46 10.75
N ILE A 27 -2.49 -0.76 10.25
CA ILE A 27 -3.46 -1.62 10.93
C ILE A 27 -2.95 -3.06 11.05
N ILE A 28 -2.40 -3.62 9.96
CA ILE A 28 -1.89 -5.00 9.92
C ILE A 28 -0.77 -5.20 10.94
N PHE A 29 0.26 -4.34 10.92
CA PHE A 29 1.39 -4.45 11.84
C PHE A 29 0.99 -4.08 13.29
N GLY A 30 0.11 -3.10 13.47
CA GLY A 30 -0.40 -2.73 14.80
C GLY A 30 -1.13 -3.89 15.48
N ASN A 31 -2.01 -4.57 14.74
CA ASN A 31 -2.73 -5.74 15.24
C ASN A 31 -1.78 -6.93 15.51
N TYR A 32 -0.81 -7.18 14.64
CA TYR A 32 0.19 -8.21 14.86
C TYR A 32 1.00 -7.95 16.14
N LEU A 33 1.50 -6.73 16.35
CA LEU A 33 2.25 -6.38 17.55
C LEU A 33 1.38 -6.54 18.82
N SER A 34 0.14 -6.05 18.77
CA SER A 34 -0.82 -6.19 19.89
C SER A 34 -1.14 -7.66 20.19
N GLY A 35 -1.22 -8.52 19.17
CA GLY A 35 -1.40 -9.96 19.34
C GLY A 35 -0.14 -10.66 19.86
N ALA A 36 1.03 -10.31 19.33
CA ALA A 36 2.32 -10.89 19.71
C ALA A 36 2.67 -10.59 21.16
N LEU A 37 2.37 -9.40 21.67
CA LEU A 37 2.56 -9.05 23.09
C LEU A 37 1.64 -9.86 24.02
N ARG A 38 0.46 -10.30 23.55
CA ARG A 38 -0.46 -11.15 24.32
C ARG A 38 -0.09 -12.62 24.30
N ASN A 39 0.45 -13.12 23.18
CA ASN A 39 0.89 -14.51 23.05
C ASN A 39 2.19 -14.61 22.23
N PRO A 40 3.35 -14.40 22.86
CA PRO A 40 4.64 -14.38 22.17
C PRO A 40 5.02 -15.71 21.50
N SER A 41 4.60 -16.85 22.07
CA SER A 41 4.94 -18.17 21.52
C SER A 41 4.23 -18.47 20.19
N ALA A 42 3.05 -17.89 19.97
CA ALA A 42 2.33 -18.02 18.71
C ALA A 42 2.77 -17.02 17.64
N ALA A 43 3.36 -15.89 18.02
CA ALA A 43 3.67 -14.77 17.13
C ALA A 43 4.49 -15.19 15.89
N GLN A 44 5.57 -15.97 16.12
CA GLN A 44 6.45 -16.41 15.04
C GLN A 44 5.73 -17.25 13.98
N SER A 45 4.76 -18.08 14.39
CA SER A 45 3.95 -18.89 13.47
C SER A 45 3.04 -18.06 12.57
N GLN A 46 2.69 -16.83 12.99
CA GLN A 46 1.82 -15.92 12.25
C GLN A 46 2.58 -14.92 11.38
N PHE A 47 3.91 -14.83 11.52
CA PHE A 47 4.72 -13.92 10.73
C PHE A 47 4.58 -14.12 9.20
N PRO A 48 4.45 -15.35 8.66
CA PRO A 48 4.16 -15.53 7.23
C PRO A 48 2.81 -14.94 6.81
N ASN A 49 1.78 -15.08 7.66
CA ASN A 49 0.46 -14.49 7.40
C ASN A 49 0.50 -12.96 7.46
N LEU A 50 1.29 -12.40 8.39
CA LEU A 50 1.58 -10.97 8.45
C LEU A 50 2.19 -10.47 7.13
N LEU A 51 3.23 -11.15 6.64
CA LEU A 51 3.89 -10.77 5.40
C LEU A 51 2.97 -10.88 4.19
N LEU A 52 2.13 -11.92 4.12
CA LEU A 52 1.12 -12.06 3.08
C LEU A 52 0.13 -10.88 3.12
N GLY A 53 -0.41 -10.56 4.29
CA GLY A 53 -1.32 -9.44 4.46
C GLY A 53 -0.68 -8.10 4.07
N PHE A 54 0.55 -7.86 4.51
CA PHE A 54 1.35 -6.71 4.13
C PHE A 54 1.53 -6.61 2.61
N ALA A 55 1.97 -7.69 1.95
CA ALA A 55 2.22 -7.69 0.51
C ALA A 55 0.95 -7.42 -0.29
N LEU A 56 -0.19 -7.98 0.13
CA LEU A 56 -1.49 -7.74 -0.51
C LEU A 56 -1.97 -6.29 -0.30
N ALA A 57 -1.77 -5.72 0.88
CA ALA A 57 -2.09 -4.32 1.14
C ALA A 57 -1.20 -3.39 0.29
N GLU A 58 0.10 -3.65 0.25
CA GLU A 58 1.06 -2.84 -0.52
C GLU A 58 0.84 -2.94 -2.02
N ALA A 59 0.41 -4.10 -2.53
CA ALA A 59 0.11 -4.28 -3.96
C ALA A 59 -0.90 -3.24 -4.47
N THR A 60 -1.88 -2.84 -3.64
CA THR A 60 -2.85 -1.79 -4.00
C THR A 60 -2.19 -0.42 -4.17
N GLY A 61 -1.21 -0.08 -3.33
CA GLY A 61 -0.41 1.14 -3.45
C GLY A 61 0.50 1.11 -4.68
N LEU A 62 1.11 -0.04 -4.95
CA LEU A 62 1.95 -0.26 -6.13
C LEU A 62 1.16 -0.09 -7.43
N PHE A 63 -0.10 -0.55 -7.51
CA PHE A 63 -0.92 -0.30 -8.70
C PHE A 63 -1.17 1.20 -8.92
N GLY A 64 -1.39 1.98 -7.85
CA GLY A 64 -1.50 3.44 -7.94
C GLY A 64 -0.22 4.10 -8.47
N LEU A 65 0.94 3.64 -7.98
CA LEU A 65 2.24 4.09 -8.47
C LEU A 65 2.45 3.74 -9.95
N VAL A 66 2.11 2.53 -10.36
CA VAL A 66 2.20 2.09 -11.77
C VAL A 66 1.36 2.98 -12.67
N VAL A 67 0.13 3.29 -12.29
CA VAL A 67 -0.74 4.21 -13.05
C VAL A 67 -0.13 5.61 -13.12
N ALA A 68 0.42 6.12 -12.01
CA ALA A 68 1.10 7.42 -12.00
C ALA A 68 2.30 7.44 -12.97
N LEU A 69 3.12 6.41 -12.98
CA LEU A 69 4.27 6.29 -13.88
C LEU A 69 3.86 6.20 -15.36
N ILE A 70 2.78 5.48 -15.67
CA ILE A 70 2.23 5.40 -17.02
C ILE A 70 1.76 6.78 -17.50
N LEU A 71 1.07 7.55 -16.65
CA LEU A 71 0.60 8.90 -16.98
C LEU A 71 1.75 9.91 -17.16
N LEU A 72 2.88 9.71 -16.48
CA LEU A 72 4.03 10.62 -16.56
C LEU A 72 4.96 10.34 -17.73
N PHE A 73 5.16 9.07 -18.08
CA PHE A 73 6.30 8.68 -18.93
C PHE A 73 5.91 7.85 -20.16
N VAL A 74 4.66 7.41 -20.28
CA VAL A 74 4.23 6.51 -21.37
C VAL A 74 3.13 7.15 -22.21
N LEU A 75 2.03 7.50 -21.56
CA LEU A 75 0.98 8.33 -22.15
C LEU A 75 1.44 9.77 -22.17
#